data_AF-A0A5N6I2J6-F1
#
_entry.id   AF-A0A5N6I2J6-F1
#
_cell.length_a   1.000
_cell.length_b   1.000
_cell.length_c   1.000
_cell.angle_alpha   90.00
_cell.angle_beta   90.00
_cell.angle_gamma   90.00
#
_symmetry.space_group_name_H-M   'P 1'
#
loop_
_entity.id
_entity.type
_entity.pdbx_description
1 polymer ?
#
loop_
_entity_poly.entity_id
_entity_poly.type
_entity_poly.pdbx_seq_one_letter_code
_entity_poly.pdbx_strand_id
1 'polypeptide(L)'
;MLEMSSIRTKQDKRKLFENATMLISDNENVQLASDEVTGENDFKYERSPNVCAVVVDEGSGFGYAQITGGGKDPTIIYIGRGTTGYKWAEISVGQSCMLYGCPTVLYVRPRS
;
A
#
# COMPACT_ATOMS: atom_id res chain seq x y z
N MET A 1 20.16 -8.43 -19.27
CA MET A 1 19.77 -7.92 -17.93
C MET A 1 18.58 -7.01 -18.17
N LEU A 2 17.36 -7.51 -17.99
CA LEU A 2 16.15 -6.74 -18.25
C LEU A 2 15.80 -5.97 -16.97
N GLU A 3 16.12 -4.68 -16.93
CA GLU A 3 15.34 -3.76 -16.10
C GLU A 3 13.94 -3.70 -16.69
N MET A 4 13.04 -4.52 -16.15
CA MET A 4 11.61 -4.35 -16.33
C MET A 4 11.09 -3.55 -15.14
N SER A 5 11.33 -2.23 -15.13
CA SER A 5 10.35 -1.33 -14.53
C SER A 5 9.10 -1.41 -15.42
N SER A 6 8.27 -2.44 -15.19
CA SER A 6 6.99 -2.56 -15.86
C SER A 6 6.14 -1.37 -15.44
N ILE A 7 6.03 -0.38 -16.32
CA ILE A 7 5.06 0.70 -16.17
C ILE A 7 3.70 0.04 -16.05
N ARG A 8 3.10 0.09 -14.86
CA ARG A 8 1.78 -0.51 -14.56
C ARG A 8 0.76 -0.03 -15.59
N THR A 9 -0.06 -0.96 -16.09
CA THR A 9 -1.05 -0.61 -17.10
C THR A 9 -2.10 0.32 -16.50
N LYS A 10 -2.77 1.12 -17.34
CA LYS A 10 -3.92 1.94 -16.88
C LYS A 10 -5.00 1.08 -16.21
N GLN A 11 -5.16 -0.17 -16.65
CA GLN A 11 -6.11 -1.11 -16.08
C GLN A 11 -5.72 -1.52 -14.66
N ASP A 12 -4.44 -1.78 -14.40
CA ASP A 12 -3.96 -2.18 -13.07
C ASP A 12 -4.13 -1.05 -12.05
N LYS A 13 -3.79 0.18 -12.46
CA LYS A 13 -4.01 1.38 -11.65
C LYS A 13 -5.48 1.57 -11.31
N ARG A 14 -6.35 1.43 -12.32
CA ARG A 14 -7.81 1.55 -12.14
C ARG A 14 -8.33 0.48 -11.18
N LYS A 15 -7.94 -0.78 -11.35
CA LYS A 15 -8.38 -1.87 -10.47
C LYS A 15 -7.95 -1.65 -9.02
N LEU A 16 -6.70 -1.23 -8.78
CA LEU A 16 -6.24 -0.91 -7.43
C LEU A 16 -7.09 0.20 -6.81
N PHE A 17 -7.33 1.29 -7.54
CA PHE A 17 -8.15 2.39 -7.05
C PHE A 17 -9.61 1.99 -6.78
N GLU A 18 -10.24 1.23 -7.68
CA GLU A 18 -11.62 0.72 -7.53
C GLU A 18 -11.75 -0.19 -6.30
N ASN A 19 -10.83 -1.15 -6.12
CA ASN A 19 -10.86 -2.07 -4.98
C ASN A 19 -10.55 -1.34 -3.67
N ALA A 20 -9.60 -0.40 -3.68
CA ALA A 20 -9.32 0.44 -2.53
C ALA A 20 -10.55 1.29 -2.15
N THR A 21 -11.27 1.81 -3.14
CA THR A 21 -12.52 2.58 -2.92
C THR A 21 -13.59 1.70 -2.26
N MET A 22 -13.75 0.47 -2.72
CA MET A 22 -14.68 -0.49 -2.10
C MET A 22 -14.28 -0.83 -0.66
N LEU A 23 -12.98 -0.99 -0.37
CA LEU A 23 -12.50 -1.31 0.99
C LEU A 23 -12.71 -0.17 1.99
N ILE A 24 -12.82 1.08 1.53
CA ILE A 24 -13.03 2.24 2.40
C ILE A 24 -14.45 2.83 2.33
N SER A 25 -15.37 2.21 1.59
CA SER A 25 -16.68 2.80 1.29
C SER A 25 -17.48 3.20 2.53
N ASP A 26 -17.30 2.45 3.62
CA ASP A 26 -18.04 2.62 4.87
C ASP A 26 -17.32 3.55 5.87
N ASN A 27 -16.18 4.14 5.47
CA ASN A 27 -15.40 5.05 6.30
C ASN A 27 -15.35 6.46 5.71
N GLU A 28 -16.26 7.31 6.17
CA GLU A 28 -16.38 8.70 5.71
C GLU A 28 -15.23 9.62 6.16
N ASN A 29 -14.43 9.19 7.13
CA ASN A 29 -13.35 10.00 7.73
C ASN A 29 -12.01 9.84 7.02
N VAL A 30 -11.96 9.10 5.92
CA VAL A 30 -10.73 8.83 5.18
C VAL A 30 -10.89 9.07 3.67
N GLN A 31 -9.77 9.17 2.98
CA GLN A 31 -9.70 9.33 1.54
C GLN A 31 -8.46 8.63 0.97
N LEU A 32 -8.56 8.15 -0.27
CA LEU A 32 -7.41 7.58 -0.98
C LEU A 32 -6.44 8.69 -1.38
N ALA A 33 -5.14 8.38 -1.36
CA ALA A 33 -4.14 9.20 -2.04
C ALA A 33 -4.43 9.26 -3.55
N SER A 34 -4.01 10.35 -4.20
CA SER A 34 -4.19 10.55 -5.65
C SER A 34 -3.44 9.52 -6.49
N ASP A 35 -2.27 9.11 -6.01
CA ASP A 35 -1.33 8.28 -6.75
C ASP A 35 -0.94 7.04 -5.95
N GLU A 36 -0.83 5.92 -6.65
CA GLU A 36 -0.22 4.71 -6.11
C GLU A 36 1.29 4.93 -5.90
N VAL A 37 1.85 4.23 -4.91
CA VAL A 37 3.28 4.21 -4.65
C VAL A 37 3.78 2.81 -4.91
N THR A 38 4.82 2.68 -5.72
CA THR A 38 5.54 1.42 -5.94
C THR A 38 6.92 1.53 -5.30
N GLY A 39 7.29 0.54 -4.48
CA GLY A 39 8.67 0.40 -4.01
C GLY A 39 9.61 0.10 -5.18
N GLU A 40 10.84 0.58 -5.13
CA GLU A 40 11.81 0.44 -6.22
C GLU A 40 13.15 -0.11 -5.67
N ASN A 41 13.07 -1.07 -4.73
CA ASN A 41 14.20 -1.51 -3.90
C ASN A 41 14.88 -0.37 -3.12
N ASP A 42 14.19 0.75 -2.99
CA ASP A 42 14.49 1.87 -2.11
C ASP A 42 13.57 1.82 -0.90
N PHE A 43 14.05 2.32 0.23
CA PHE A 43 13.24 2.36 1.44
C PHE A 43 12.27 3.54 1.38
N LYS A 44 11.05 3.30 0.87
CA LYS A 44 9.95 4.28 0.91
C LYS A 44 9.15 4.14 2.20
N TYR A 45 8.89 5.26 2.87
CA TYR A 45 8.15 5.29 4.13
C TYR A 45 7.00 6.29 4.08
N GLU A 46 5.87 5.90 4.64
CA GLU A 46 4.80 6.82 5.03
C GLU A 46 4.44 6.60 6.50
N ARG A 47 3.98 7.65 7.18
CA ARG A 47 3.78 7.62 8.64
C ARG A 47 2.47 8.23 9.06
N SER A 48 1.87 7.70 10.13
CA SER A 48 0.83 8.40 10.86
C SER A 48 1.37 9.73 11.41
N PRO A 49 0.61 10.83 11.41
CA PRO A 49 -0.81 10.93 11.04
C PRO A 49 -1.08 11.24 9.55
N ASN A 50 -0.05 11.33 8.70
CA ASN A 50 -0.24 11.67 7.28
C ASN A 50 -1.00 10.57 6.52
N VAL A 51 -0.80 9.32 6.93
CA VAL A 51 -1.54 8.15 6.48
C VAL A 51 -2.12 7.41 7.68
N CYS A 52 -3.28 6.79 7.50
CA CYS A 52 -3.98 6.02 8.53
C CYS A 52 -4.18 4.55 8.14
N ALA A 53 -3.94 4.22 6.86
CA ALA A 53 -3.99 2.86 6.36
C ALA A 53 -3.31 2.77 4.98
N VAL A 54 -3.19 1.54 4.50
CA VAL A 54 -2.64 1.21 3.20
C VAL A 54 -3.44 0.08 2.55
N VAL A 55 -3.73 0.21 1.27
CA VAL A 55 -4.24 -0.88 0.42
C VAL A 55 -3.08 -1.40 -0.42
N VAL A 56 -2.84 -2.70 -0.35
CA VAL A 56 -1.71 -3.37 -0.99
C VAL A 56 -2.23 -4.21 -2.17
N ASP A 57 -1.63 -4.03 -3.35
CA ASP A 57 -1.85 -4.93 -4.50
C ASP A 57 -0.98 -6.18 -4.33
N GLU A 58 -1.57 -7.29 -3.88
CA GLU A 58 -0.86 -8.54 -3.60
C GLU A 58 -0.34 -9.23 -4.87
N GLY A 59 -0.88 -8.85 -6.04
CA GLY A 59 -0.45 -9.33 -7.35
C GLY A 59 0.59 -8.43 -8.02
N SER A 60 1.07 -7.39 -7.33
CA SER A 60 2.13 -6.52 -7.84
C SER A 60 3.52 -7.18 -7.81
N GLY A 61 4.59 -6.40 -7.90
CA GLY A 61 5.96 -6.92 -7.90
C GLY A 61 6.31 -7.71 -6.63
N PHE A 62 7.52 -8.26 -6.57
CA PHE A 62 7.93 -9.06 -5.42
C PHE A 62 8.42 -8.19 -4.26
N GLY A 63 7.98 -8.44 -3.03
CA GLY A 63 8.42 -7.67 -1.88
C GLY A 63 7.50 -7.80 -0.67
N TYR A 64 7.48 -6.75 0.17
CA TYR A 64 6.51 -6.64 1.25
C TYR A 64 6.25 -5.18 1.65
N ALA A 65 5.05 -4.95 2.18
CA ALA A 65 4.73 -3.77 2.97
C ALA A 65 4.79 -4.15 4.46
N GLN A 66 5.53 -3.38 5.25
CA GLN A 66 5.71 -3.61 6.68
C GLN A 66 5.25 -2.39 7.47
N ILE A 67 4.34 -2.60 8.42
CA ILE A 67 3.84 -1.59 9.33
C ILE A 67 4.44 -1.84 10.70
N THR A 68 5.16 -0.86 11.24
CA THR A 68 5.89 -0.95 12.51
C THR A 68 5.81 0.34 13.30
N GLY A 69 6.06 0.30 14.61
CA GLY A 69 6.10 1.47 15.48
C GLY A 69 4.88 1.55 16.41
N GLY A 70 4.71 2.69 17.08
CA GLY A 70 3.54 2.94 17.95
C GLY A 70 3.38 1.98 19.14
N GLY A 71 4.42 1.23 19.51
CA GLY A 71 4.33 0.19 20.56
C GLY A 71 3.46 -1.01 20.19
N LYS A 72 3.15 -1.20 18.90
CA LYS A 72 2.34 -2.31 18.39
C LYS A 72 3.19 -3.38 17.72
N ASP A 73 2.65 -4.59 17.66
CA ASP A 73 3.26 -5.69 16.90
C ASP A 73 3.40 -5.33 15.41
N PRO A 74 4.49 -5.76 14.75
CA PRO A 74 4.66 -5.54 13.31
C PRO A 74 3.60 -6.28 12.50
N THR A 75 3.01 -5.58 11.52
CA THR A 75 2.18 -6.20 10.48
C THR A 75 3.00 -6.27 9.20
N ILE A 76 3.13 -7.46 8.61
CA ILE A 76 3.85 -7.65 7.34
C ILE A 76 2.90 -8.26 6.30
N ILE A 77 2.81 -7.61 5.15
CA ILE A 77 2.07 -8.09 3.98
C ILE A 77 3.09 -8.45 2.90
N TYR A 78 3.29 -9.75 2.70
CA TYR A 78 4.14 -10.26 1.63
C TYR A 78 3.41 -10.19 0.29
N ILE A 79 4.13 -9.78 -0.75
CA ILE A 79 3.61 -9.61 -2.10
C ILE A 79 4.40 -10.50 -3.07
N GLY A 80 3.67 -11.06 -4.02
CA GLY A 80 4.19 -12.01 -5.00
C GLY A 80 4.05 -13.46 -4.54
N ARG A 81 4.66 -14.39 -5.29
CA ARG A 81 4.51 -15.86 -5.10
C ARG A 81 3.15 -16.40 -5.54
N GLY A 82 2.54 -15.78 -6.56
CA GLY A 82 1.23 -16.22 -7.08
C GLY A 82 0.04 -15.76 -6.24
N THR A 83 0.26 -14.87 -5.27
CA THR A 83 -0.82 -14.17 -4.57
C THR A 83 -1.49 -13.17 -5.51
N THR A 84 -2.79 -12.99 -5.33
CA THR A 84 -3.60 -12.02 -6.08
C THR A 84 -4.63 -11.43 -5.14
N GLY A 85 -4.97 -10.17 -5.32
CA GLY A 85 -6.00 -9.51 -4.51
C GLY A 85 -5.51 -8.17 -3.98
N TYR A 86 -6.35 -7.59 -3.13
CA TYR A 86 -6.11 -6.27 -2.54
C TYR A 86 -6.30 -6.39 -1.03
N LYS A 87 -5.26 -6.02 -0.27
CA LYS A 87 -5.26 -6.16 1.18
C LYS A 87 -5.23 -4.81 1.87
N TRP A 88 -6.20 -4.59 2.74
CA TRP A 88 -6.24 -3.45 3.64
C TRP A 88 -5.40 -3.72 4.90
N ALA A 89 -4.64 -2.72 5.36
CA ALA A 89 -4.07 -2.72 6.70
C ALA A 89 -4.06 -1.30 7.30
N GLU A 90 -4.41 -1.24 8.58
CA GLU A 90 -4.41 -0.01 9.37
C GLU A 90 -2.98 0.40 9.77
N ILE A 91 -2.73 1.71 9.75
CA ILE A 91 -1.51 2.34 10.26
C ILE A 91 -1.94 3.23 11.43
N SER A 92 -1.81 2.72 12.65
CA SER A 92 -2.20 3.46 13.85
C SER A 92 -1.19 4.56 14.22
N VAL A 93 -1.56 5.38 15.20
CA VAL A 93 -0.71 6.47 15.71
C VAL A 93 0.68 5.96 16.10
N GLY A 94 1.71 6.65 15.60
CA GLY A 94 3.12 6.31 15.83
C GLY A 94 3.65 5.14 14.99
N GLN A 95 2.82 4.52 14.14
CA GLN A 95 3.29 3.54 13.16
C GLN A 95 3.70 4.20 11.84
N SER A 96 4.56 3.49 11.13
CA SER A 96 5.00 3.78 9.77
C SER A 96 4.81 2.55 8.88
N CYS A 97 4.44 2.76 7.62
CA CYS A 97 4.50 1.75 6.58
C CYS A 97 5.80 1.92 5.79
N MET A 98 6.57 0.84 5.66
CA MET A 98 7.76 0.74 4.84
C MET A 98 7.50 -0.22 3.67
N LEU A 99 7.93 0.16 2.48
CA LEU A 99 7.95 -0.71 1.31
C LEU A 99 9.36 -1.27 1.10
N TYR A 100 9.46 -2.58 0.89
CA TYR A 100 10.70 -3.25 0.49
C TYR A 100 10.47 -4.13 -0.74
N GLY A 101 11.38 -4.07 -1.71
CA GLY A 101 11.21 -4.73 -3.01
C GLY A 101 10.43 -3.85 -3.99
N CYS A 102 9.50 -4.47 -4.72
CA CYS A 102 8.60 -3.80 -5.67
C CYS A 102 7.10 -3.90 -5.33
N PRO A 103 6.66 -3.71 -4.08
CA PRO A 103 5.25 -3.69 -3.74
C PRO A 103 4.57 -2.44 -4.29
N THR A 104 3.36 -2.56 -4.84
CA THR A 104 2.52 -1.41 -5.18
C THR A 104 1.40 -1.25 -4.15
N VAL A 105 1.24 -0.02 -3.65
CA VAL A 105 0.24 0.32 -2.64
C VAL A 105 -0.50 1.60 -2.98
N LEU A 106 -1.69 1.77 -2.40
CA LEU A 106 -2.41 3.03 -2.36
C LEU A 106 -2.61 3.41 -0.89
N TYR A 107 -2.03 4.54 -0.49
CA TYR A 107 -2.17 5.03 0.89
C TYR A 107 -3.54 5.64 1.11
N VAL A 108 -4.01 5.52 2.35
CA VAL A 108 -5.25 6.14 2.79
C VAL A 108 -4.95 7.18 3.86
N ARG A 109 -5.47 8.38 3.65
CA ARG A 109 -5.22 9.56 4.46
C ARG A 109 -6.48 9.92 5.26
N PRO A 110 -6.34 10.51 6.46
CA PRO A 110 -7.45 11.16 7.11
C PRO A 110 -8.08 12.22 6.19
N ARG A 111 -9.40 12.38 6.29
CA ARG A 111 -10.14 13.46 5.62
C ARG A 111 -9.99 14.73 6.47
N SER A 112 -9.53 15.80 5.85
CA SER A 112 -9.47 17.14 6.46
C SER A 112 -10.83 17.82 6.44
#